data_AF-A0A7C8Z1N2-F1
#
_entry.id   AF-A0A7C8Z1N2-F1
#
_cell.length_a   1.000
_cell.length_b   1.000
_cell.length_c   1.000
_cell.angle_alpha   90.00
_cell.angle_beta   90.00
_cell.angle_gamma   90.00
#
_symmetry.space_group_name_H-M   'P 1'
#
loop_
_entity.id
_entity.type
_entity.pdbx_description
1 polymer ?
#
loop_
_entity_poly.entity_id
_entity_poly.type
_entity_poly.pdbx_seq_one_letter_code
_entity_poly.pdbx_strand_id
1 'polypeptide(L)'
;MEKGKMKEVNEEKKTQFRWSKTMSKALLTFLASEVQKGNRPNNSFKSSSFTAAANVISKKFNVKCLPKRIDNHLKTVKNAWGIISKLRDKESGFGWDDNLKMITVSPSVYDTYIEANPTHEKYLNKKIDMYHEMAIVVGKDVARGRGA
;
A
#
# COMPACT_ATOMS: atom_id res chain seq x y z
N MET A 1 -20.06 -10.32 54.28
CA MET A 1 -20.42 -11.19 53.13
C MET A 1 -21.46 -10.40 52.36
N GLU A 2 -21.41 -10.12 51.07
CA GLU A 2 -20.51 -10.43 49.97
C GLU A 2 -20.75 -9.35 48.89
N LYS A 3 -19.73 -9.17 48.07
CA LYS A 3 -19.51 -8.23 46.97
C LYS A 3 -20.62 -8.21 45.92
N GLY A 4 -20.75 -7.08 45.23
CA GLY A 4 -21.47 -6.98 43.95
C GLY A 4 -21.06 -5.78 43.13
N LYS A 5 -19.78 -5.71 42.74
CA LYS A 5 -19.22 -4.68 41.86
C LYS A 5 -19.78 -4.87 40.45
N MET A 6 -20.70 -4.01 40.01
CA MET A 6 -21.11 -3.94 38.61
C MET A 6 -19.90 -3.52 37.76
N LYS A 7 -19.42 -4.44 36.93
CA LYS A 7 -18.49 -4.13 35.85
C LYS A 7 -19.35 -3.72 34.66
N GLU A 8 -19.32 -2.43 34.31
CA GLU A 8 -19.65 -2.00 32.95
C GLU A 8 -18.57 -2.55 32.03
N VAL A 9 -18.90 -3.63 31.33
CA VAL A 9 -18.14 -4.05 30.15
C VAL A 9 -18.71 -3.26 28.99
N ASN A 10 -18.18 -2.06 28.76
CA ASN A 10 -18.40 -1.37 27.50
C ASN A 10 -17.51 -2.03 26.45
N GLU A 11 -17.98 -3.16 25.90
CA GLU A 11 -17.35 -3.82 24.76
C GLU A 11 -17.68 -3.00 23.51
N GLU A 12 -17.04 -1.84 23.37
CA GLU A 12 -16.90 -1.19 22.08
C GLU A 12 -16.22 -2.20 21.17
N LYS A 13 -16.99 -2.85 20.30
CA LYS A 13 -16.48 -3.63 19.18
C LYS A 13 -15.42 -2.76 18.50
N LYS A 14 -14.14 -3.07 18.73
CA LYS A 14 -13.00 -2.40 18.07
C LYS A 14 -13.19 -2.61 16.57
N THR A 15 -13.86 -1.67 15.92
CA THR A 15 -13.99 -1.64 14.48
C THR A 15 -12.57 -1.50 13.94
N GLN A 16 -12.03 -2.61 13.43
CA GLN A 16 -10.72 -2.59 12.78
C GLN A 16 -10.80 -1.60 11.63
N PHE A 17 -9.89 -0.64 11.62
CA PHE A 17 -9.77 0.30 10.52
C PHE A 17 -9.38 -0.45 9.25
N ARG A 18 -10.22 -0.37 8.24
CA ARG A 18 -10.02 -1.00 6.94
C ARG A 18 -9.76 0.07 5.89
N TRP A 19 -8.69 -0.10 5.14
CA TRP A 19 -8.36 0.77 4.01
C TRP A 19 -9.27 0.46 2.83
N SER A 20 -9.96 1.48 2.31
CA SER A 20 -10.63 1.39 1.02
C SER A 20 -9.68 1.80 -0.12
N LYS A 21 -10.01 1.42 -1.36
CA LYS A 21 -9.26 1.86 -2.55
C LYS A 21 -9.19 3.39 -2.64
N THR A 22 -10.30 4.08 -2.37
CA THR A 22 -10.37 5.54 -2.40
C THR A 22 -9.51 6.20 -1.33
N MET A 23 -9.45 5.62 -0.12
CA MET A 23 -8.55 6.09 0.94
C MET A 23 -7.09 5.90 0.57
N SER A 24 -6.74 4.72 0.03
CA SER A 24 -5.39 4.45 -0.47
C SER A 24 -4.99 5.44 -1.56
N LYS A 25 -5.90 5.74 -2.50
CA LYS A 25 -5.65 6.72 -3.57
C LYS A 25 -5.40 8.11 -3.02
N ALA A 26 -6.25 8.56 -2.09
CA ALA A 26 -6.09 9.86 -1.46
C ALA A 26 -4.74 9.97 -0.72
N LEU A 27 -4.32 8.91 -0.03
CA LEU A 27 -3.02 8.86 0.63
C LEU A 27 -1.87 8.97 -0.37
N LEU A 28 -1.87 8.13 -1.41
CA LEU A 28 -0.78 8.10 -2.39
C LEU A 28 -0.70 9.41 -3.19
N THR A 29 -1.84 10.00 -3.53
CA THR A 29 -1.90 11.32 -4.18
C THR A 29 -1.30 12.41 -3.29
N PHE A 30 -1.67 12.44 -2.01
CA PHE A 30 -1.11 13.40 -1.04
C PHE A 30 0.41 13.24 -0.94
N LEU A 31 0.90 12.02 -0.72
CA LEU A 31 2.33 11.75 -0.58
C LEU A 31 3.11 12.01 -1.87
N ALA A 32 2.52 11.75 -3.04
CA ALA A 32 3.14 12.08 -4.32
C ALA A 32 3.34 13.60 -4.46
N SER A 33 2.36 14.40 -4.04
CA SER A 33 2.49 15.86 -4.01
C SER A 33 3.58 16.33 -3.05
N GLU A 34 3.73 15.67 -1.89
CA GLU A 34 4.80 15.98 -0.93
C GLU A 34 6.18 15.64 -1.50
N VAL A 35 6.31 14.56 -2.28
CA VAL A 35 7.55 14.23 -3.01
C VAL A 35 7.88 15.32 -4.03
N GLN A 36 6.89 15.76 -4.82
CA GLN A 36 7.08 16.81 -5.83
C GLN A 36 7.50 18.15 -5.22
N LYS A 37 7.02 18.48 -4.02
CA LYS A 37 7.43 19.69 -3.26
C LYS A 37 8.81 19.58 -2.61
N GLY A 38 9.50 18.45 -2.74
CA GLY A 38 10.82 18.23 -2.14
C GLY A 38 10.78 17.80 -0.66
N ASN A 39 9.61 17.48 -0.09
CA ASN A 39 9.47 17.05 1.31
C ASN A 39 9.93 15.60 1.57
N ARG A 40 10.79 15.07 0.70
CA ARG A 40 11.42 13.74 0.83
C ARG A 40 12.92 13.79 0.49
N PRO A 41 13.74 14.53 1.26
CA PRO A 41 15.16 14.72 0.95
C PRO A 41 15.99 13.43 1.04
N ASN A 42 15.64 12.52 1.96
CA ASN A 42 16.45 11.30 2.24
C ASN A 42 15.74 10.01 1.85
N ASN A 43 14.92 10.05 0.80
CA ASN A 43 14.06 8.92 0.38
C ASN A 43 13.06 8.45 1.47
N SER A 44 12.94 9.15 2.60
CA SER A 44 12.06 8.84 3.72
C SER A 44 11.15 10.02 4.03
N PHE A 45 9.90 9.72 4.38
CA PHE A 45 8.95 10.72 4.85
C PHE A 45 9.23 11.08 6.32
N LYS A 46 9.08 12.35 6.68
CA LYS A 46 9.16 12.79 8.08
C LYS A 46 7.91 12.34 8.84
N SER A 47 8.01 12.21 10.16
CA SER A 47 6.86 11.92 11.03
C SER A 47 5.71 12.93 10.83
N SER A 48 6.06 14.21 10.61
CA SER A 48 5.09 15.27 10.30
C SER A 48 4.29 14.99 9.02
N SER A 49 4.88 14.38 8.00
CA SER A 49 4.18 13.98 6.76
C SER A 49 3.13 12.90 7.04
N PHE A 50 3.41 11.96 7.95
CA PHE A 50 2.42 10.95 8.36
C PHE A 50 1.29 11.54 9.19
N THR A 51 1.59 12.51 10.05
CA THR A 51 0.56 13.26 10.77
C THR A 51 -0.33 14.06 9.83
N ALA A 52 0.26 14.78 8.87
CA ALA A 52 -0.49 15.52 7.86
C ALA A 52 -1.37 14.59 7.01
N ALA A 53 -0.82 13.46 6.53
CA ALA A 53 -1.57 12.46 5.80
C ALA A 53 -2.73 11.87 6.61
N ALA A 54 -2.50 11.56 7.89
CA ALA A 54 -3.55 11.05 8.78
C ALA A 54 -4.69 12.06 8.96
N ASN A 55 -4.38 13.35 9.09
CA ASN A 55 -5.38 14.41 9.19
C ASN A 55 -6.19 14.56 7.89
N VAL A 56 -5.52 14.50 6.73
CA VAL A 56 -6.19 14.54 5.42
C VAL A 56 -7.17 13.38 5.26
N ILE A 57 -6.73 12.16 5.56
CA ILE A 57 -7.60 10.97 5.48
C ILE A 57 -8.74 11.05 6.49
N SER A 58 -8.45 11.46 7.73
CA SER A 58 -9.47 11.54 8.77
C SER A 58 -10.57 12.52 8.41
N LYS A 59 -10.19 13.72 7.94
CA LYS A 59 -11.12 14.77 7.50
C LYS A 59 -11.91 14.35 6.27
N LYS A 60 -11.24 13.79 5.25
CA LYS A 60 -11.86 13.46 3.96
C LYS A 60 -12.86 12.31 4.04
N PHE A 61 -12.59 11.32 4.88
CA PHE A 61 -13.41 10.11 4.97
C PHE A 61 -14.22 10.00 6.26
N ASN A 62 -14.17 11.02 7.12
CA ASN A 62 -14.82 11.04 8.43
C ASN A 62 -14.48 9.81 9.29
N VAL A 63 -13.20 9.47 9.35
CA VAL A 63 -12.67 8.32 10.11
C VAL A 63 -11.57 8.76 11.05
N LYS A 64 -11.36 8.05 12.16
CA LYS A 64 -10.16 8.27 13.00
C LYS A 64 -8.95 7.58 12.36
N CYS A 65 -8.19 8.27 11.51
CA CYS A 65 -6.92 7.76 10.98
C CYS A 65 -5.74 8.22 11.86
N LEU A 66 -4.86 7.30 12.23
CA LEU A 66 -3.68 7.61 13.04
C LEU A 66 -2.41 7.56 12.18
N PRO A 67 -1.35 8.33 12.49
CA PRO A 67 -0.09 8.30 11.73
C PRO A 67 0.49 6.89 11.58
N LYS A 68 0.38 6.04 12.62
CA LYS A 68 0.80 4.63 12.59
C LYS A 68 0.06 3.81 11.51
N ARG A 69 -1.20 4.14 11.22
CA ARG A 69 -1.98 3.48 10.15
C ARG A 69 -1.46 3.88 8.77
N ILE A 70 -0.99 5.11 8.61
CA ILE A 70 -0.33 5.58 7.38
C ILE A 70 0.97 4.81 7.15
N ASP A 71 1.84 4.74 8.16
CA ASP A 71 3.12 4.01 8.07
C ASP A 71 2.91 2.53 7.70
N ASN A 72 1.99 1.85 8.41
CA ASN A 72 1.68 0.45 8.11
C ASN A 72 1.14 0.25 6.69
N HIS A 73 0.25 1.15 6.22
CA HIS A 73 -0.27 1.07 4.86
C HIS A 73 0.83 1.30 3.81
N LEU A 74 1.73 2.24 4.06
CA LEU A 74 2.88 2.47 3.19
C LEU A 74 3.81 1.26 3.10
N LYS A 75 4.02 0.52 4.20
CA LYS A 75 4.75 -0.76 4.15
C LYS A 75 4.05 -1.76 3.23
N THR A 76 2.73 -1.86 3.29
CA THR A 76 1.94 -2.71 2.36
C THR A 76 2.11 -2.26 0.90
N VAL A 77 2.05 -0.95 0.64
CA VAL A 77 2.27 -0.40 -0.71
C VAL A 77 3.68 -0.67 -1.21
N LYS A 78 4.71 -0.51 -0.37
CA LYS A 78 6.12 -0.82 -0.71
C LYS A 78 6.29 -2.29 -1.08
N ASN A 79 5.70 -3.20 -0.30
CA ASN A 79 5.76 -4.63 -0.60
C ASN A 79 5.06 -4.95 -1.93
N ALA A 80 3.88 -4.38 -2.18
CA ALA A 80 3.17 -4.54 -3.44
C ALA A 80 4.00 -4.03 -4.63
N TRP A 81 4.62 -2.85 -4.50
CA TRP A 81 5.49 -2.29 -5.52
C TRP A 81 6.72 -3.16 -5.79
N GLY A 82 7.33 -3.74 -4.74
CA GLY A 82 8.45 -4.68 -4.89
C GLY A 82 8.08 -5.91 -5.71
N ILE A 83 6.89 -6.49 -5.45
CA ILE A 83 6.35 -7.61 -6.24
C ILE A 83 6.10 -7.17 -7.68
N ILE A 84 5.35 -6.07 -7.88
CA ILE A 84 5.03 -5.56 -9.22
C ILE A 84 6.29 -5.29 -10.04
N SER A 85 7.29 -4.64 -9.44
CA SER A 85 8.55 -4.33 -10.12
C SER A 85 9.32 -5.60 -10.47
N LYS A 86 9.36 -6.60 -9.57
CA LYS A 86 10.00 -7.89 -9.86
C LYS A 86 9.30 -8.60 -11.03
N LEU A 87 7.98 -8.69 -10.98
CA LEU A 87 7.17 -9.35 -12.02
C LEU A 87 7.33 -8.68 -13.39
N ARG A 88 7.38 -7.34 -13.41
CA ARG A 88 7.52 -6.56 -14.63
C ARG A 88 8.95 -6.58 -15.20
N ASP A 89 9.96 -6.44 -14.34
CA ASP A 89 11.33 -6.14 -14.78
C ASP A 89 12.25 -7.38 -14.80
N LYS A 90 11.90 -8.45 -14.07
CA LYS A 90 12.81 -9.59 -13.82
C LYS A 90 12.22 -10.96 -14.12
N GLU A 91 10.90 -11.09 -14.22
CA GLU A 91 10.26 -12.39 -14.44
C GLU A 91 10.24 -12.73 -15.93
N SER A 92 10.86 -13.85 -16.31
CA SER A 92 10.92 -14.28 -17.70
C SER A 92 9.57 -14.82 -18.17
N GLY A 93 9.19 -14.54 -19.41
CA GLY A 93 7.89 -14.95 -19.97
C GLY A 93 6.72 -14.06 -19.55
N PHE A 94 6.97 -13.00 -18.79
CA PHE A 94 5.98 -12.00 -18.39
C PHE A 94 6.12 -10.78 -19.30
N GLY A 95 4.99 -10.15 -19.62
CA GLY A 95 4.93 -8.92 -20.41
C GLY A 95 4.37 -7.75 -19.61
N TRP A 96 4.38 -6.57 -20.24
CA TRP A 96 3.87 -5.33 -19.67
C TRP A 96 2.96 -4.61 -20.67
N ASP A 97 1.70 -4.39 -20.27
CA ASP A 97 0.79 -3.48 -20.96
C ASP A 97 0.90 -2.10 -20.31
N ASP A 98 1.54 -1.16 -21.02
CA ASP A 98 1.72 0.19 -20.51
C ASP A 98 0.42 1.01 -20.50
N ASN A 99 -0.53 0.74 -21.40
CA ASN A 99 -1.79 1.48 -21.43
C ASN A 99 -2.67 1.13 -20.22
N LEU A 100 -2.73 -0.15 -19.88
CA LEU A 100 -3.49 -0.65 -18.74
C LEU A 100 -2.71 -0.64 -17.44
N LYS A 101 -1.38 -0.42 -17.49
CA LYS A 101 -0.45 -0.60 -16.37
C LYS A 101 -0.65 -1.98 -15.73
N MET A 102 -0.46 -3.02 -16.54
CA MET A 102 -0.81 -4.39 -16.21
C MET A 102 0.33 -5.34 -16.57
N ILE A 103 0.60 -6.29 -15.67
CA ILE A 103 1.49 -7.41 -15.95
C ILE A 103 0.70 -8.43 -16.77
N THR A 104 1.21 -8.80 -17.94
CA THR A 104 0.56 -9.77 -18.83
C THR A 104 1.26 -11.12 -18.74
N VAL A 105 0.50 -12.19 -18.54
CA VAL A 105 1.01 -13.57 -18.46
C VAL A 105 0.15 -14.45 -19.34
N SER A 106 0.77 -15.30 -20.16
CA SER A 106 0.04 -16.25 -21.00
C SER A 106 -0.66 -17.32 -20.15
N PRO A 107 -1.77 -17.90 -20.63
CA PRO A 107 -2.46 -18.98 -19.92
C PRO A 107 -1.54 -20.17 -19.62
N SER A 108 -0.61 -20.51 -20.52
CA SER A 108 0.32 -21.64 -20.36
C SER A 108 1.34 -21.48 -19.23
N VAL A 109 1.61 -20.24 -18.79
CA VAL A 109 2.55 -19.94 -17.69
C VAL A 109 1.80 -19.60 -16.41
N TYR A 110 0.57 -19.09 -16.53
CA TYR A 110 -0.21 -18.56 -15.42
C TYR A 110 -0.44 -19.57 -14.29
N ASP A 111 -0.97 -20.75 -14.62
CA ASP A 111 -1.36 -21.75 -13.60
C ASP A 111 -0.15 -22.24 -12.81
N THR A 112 0.92 -22.61 -13.50
CA THR A 112 2.19 -23.04 -12.88
C THR A 112 2.78 -21.94 -11.99
N TYR A 113 2.71 -20.68 -12.41
CA TYR A 113 3.25 -19.58 -11.62
C TYR A 113 2.44 -19.33 -10.34
N ILE A 114 1.11 -19.37 -10.42
CA ILE A 114 0.21 -19.12 -9.29
C ILE A 114 0.19 -20.28 -8.30
N GLU A 115 0.42 -21.52 -8.73
CA GLU A 115 0.63 -22.65 -7.83
C GLU A 115 1.83 -22.40 -6.90
N ALA A 116 2.94 -21.88 -7.44
CA ALA A 116 4.11 -21.52 -6.63
C ALA A 116 3.96 -20.18 -5.87
N ASN A 117 3.15 -19.24 -6.39
CA ASN A 117 3.04 -17.87 -5.87
C ASN A 117 1.57 -17.40 -5.76
N PRO A 118 0.73 -18.05 -4.95
CA PRO A 118 -0.72 -17.79 -4.93
C PRO A 118 -1.05 -16.33 -4.56
N THR A 119 -0.22 -15.70 -3.73
CA THR A 119 -0.44 -14.30 -3.32
C THR A 119 -0.21 -13.26 -4.43
N HIS A 120 0.41 -13.65 -5.55
CA HIS A 120 0.71 -12.77 -6.68
C HIS A 120 -0.45 -12.66 -7.67
N GLU A 121 -1.44 -13.54 -7.59
CA GLU A 121 -2.59 -13.62 -8.50
C GLU A 121 -3.34 -12.29 -8.69
N LYS A 122 -3.36 -11.45 -7.66
CA LYS A 122 -3.98 -10.11 -7.69
C LYS A 122 -3.24 -9.10 -8.58
N TYR A 123 -2.03 -9.38 -9.02
CA TYR A 123 -1.21 -8.50 -9.85
C TYR A 123 -1.12 -8.95 -11.32
N LEU A 124 -1.47 -10.20 -11.62
CA LEU A 124 -1.34 -10.77 -12.97
C LEU A 124 -2.62 -10.56 -13.76
N ASN A 125 -2.50 -10.16 -15.04
CA ASN A 125 -3.61 -9.95 -15.97
C ASN A 125 -4.73 -9.05 -15.39
N LYS A 126 -4.36 -8.15 -14.46
CA LYS A 126 -5.25 -7.23 -13.76
C LYS A 126 -4.64 -5.83 -13.79
N LYS A 127 -5.46 -4.83 -14.11
CA LYS A 127 -5.06 -3.42 -14.07
C LYS A 127 -4.55 -3.03 -12.68
N ILE A 128 -3.38 -2.41 -12.63
CA ILE A 128 -2.79 -1.93 -11.37
C ILE A 128 -3.30 -0.52 -11.11
N ASP A 129 -4.27 -0.41 -10.21
CA ASP A 129 -4.78 0.88 -9.73
C ASP A 129 -3.66 1.69 -9.05
N MET A 130 -3.62 3.01 -9.32
CA MET A 130 -2.68 3.96 -8.70
C MET A 130 -1.20 3.65 -8.99
N TYR A 131 -0.90 2.92 -10.07
CA TYR A 131 0.47 2.55 -10.43
C TYR A 131 1.42 3.75 -10.47
N HIS A 132 0.99 4.86 -11.08
CA HIS A 132 1.83 6.04 -11.22
C HIS A 132 2.15 6.69 -9.86
N GLU A 133 1.14 6.85 -9.00
CA GLU A 133 1.32 7.40 -7.66
C GLU A 133 2.19 6.47 -6.79
N MET A 134 2.03 5.15 -6.92
CA MET A 134 2.94 4.18 -6.28
C MET A 134 4.37 4.36 -6.78
N ALA A 135 4.60 4.51 -8.09
CA ALA A 135 5.93 4.72 -8.65
C ALA A 135 6.59 6.01 -8.09
N ILE A 136 5.84 7.10 -7.95
CA ILE A 136 6.35 8.36 -7.37
C ILE A 136 6.68 8.17 -5.88
N VAL A 137 5.77 7.55 -5.12
CA VAL A 137 5.87 7.47 -3.65
C VAL A 137 6.86 6.41 -3.20
N VAL A 138 6.96 5.26 -3.87
CA VAL A 138 7.80 4.13 -3.42
C VAL A 138 8.77 3.61 -4.48
N GLY A 139 8.71 4.09 -5.72
CA GLY A 139 9.57 3.60 -6.82
C GLY A 139 11.07 3.75 -6.60
N LYS A 140 11.49 4.88 -6.03
CA LYS A 140 12.91 5.14 -5.72
C LYS A 140 13.44 4.38 -4.50
N ASP A 141 12.58 3.81 -3.66
CA ASP A 141 13.01 3.04 -2.47
C ASP A 141 13.48 1.63 -2.83
N VAL A 142 12.95 1.05 -3.91
CA VAL A 142 13.19 -0.36 -4.25
C VAL A 142 14.45 -0.57 -5.09
N ALA A 143 15.01 0.47 -5.70
CA ALA A 143 16.28 0.41 -6.42
C ALA A 143 17.51 0.22 -5.50
N ARG A 144 17.39 0.53 -4.20
CA ARG A 144 18.44 0.26 -3.19
C ARG A 144 18.12 -1.02 -2.45
N GLY A 145 18.21 -2.12 -3.17
CA GLY A 145 18.12 -3.46 -2.60
C GLY A 145 18.99 -3.59 -1.35
N ARG A 146 18.42 -4.27 -0.34
CA ARG A 146 19.15 -4.84 0.79
C ARG A 146 20.43 -5.49 0.27
N GLY A 147 21.57 -4.91 0.63
CA GLY A 147 22.86 -5.57 0.57
C GLY A 147 23.22 -5.98 1.99
N ALA A 148 23.33 -7.30 2.19
CA ALA A 148 23.72 -8.03 3.41
C ALA A 148 22.78 -7.92 4.62
#